data_AF-A0A6M8B1V4-F1
#
_entry.id   AF-A0A6M8B1V4-F1
#
_cell.length_a   1.000
_cell.length_b   1.000
_cell.length_c   1.000
_cell.angle_alpha   90.00
_cell.angle_beta   90.00
_cell.angle_gamma   90.00
#
_symmetry.space_group_name_H-M   'P 1'
#
loop_
_entity.id
_entity.type
_entity.pdbx_description
1 polymer ?
#
loop_
_entity_poly.entity_id
_entity_poly.type
_entity_poly.pdbx_seq_one_letter_code
_entity_poly.pdbx_strand_id
1 'polypeptide(L)'
;MLAHGEQHTRHVPSGQACLGNKRIAWVARLWHTLTMSIAPQPSSLWIPKWTLADYLRKARLEVGMSQRDFAAALDAKPGTYAQWEAGNTQPRDVVALAKRIELLTRIPAAWILGLMDGPQPSPDGLGNDGTPAVVAGARGGLPRLDSNQQPSD
;
A
#
# COMPACT_ATOMS: atom_id res chain seq x y z
N MET A 1 41.37 -34.71 59.60
CA MET A 1 40.08 -35.15 59.05
C MET A 1 39.64 -34.09 58.05
N LEU A 2 39.71 -34.43 56.75
CA LEU A 2 39.01 -33.92 55.54
C LEU A 2 38.59 -32.43 55.45
N ALA A 3 38.53 -31.73 54.32
CA ALA A 3 39.05 -31.72 52.94
C ALA A 3 38.19 -30.65 52.19
N HIS A 4 38.70 -30.09 51.08
CA HIS A 4 37.99 -29.33 50.02
C HIS A 4 37.43 -27.92 50.37
N GLY A 5 37.39 -26.93 49.48
CA GLY A 5 37.68 -26.80 48.04
C GLY A 5 37.91 -25.31 47.70
N GLU A 6 38.73 -24.99 46.69
CA GLU A 6 38.32 -24.59 45.32
C GLU A 6 37.37 -23.36 45.26
N GLN A 7 37.46 -22.38 44.35
CA GLN A 7 38.33 -21.91 43.26
C GLN A 7 37.69 -20.60 42.75
N HIS A 8 38.37 -19.89 41.83
CA HIS A 8 37.83 -18.93 40.85
C HIS A 8 37.61 -17.45 41.27
N THR A 9 38.57 -16.55 41.03
CA THR A 9 38.93 -15.85 39.77
C THR A 9 37.90 -14.83 39.25
N ARG A 10 38.35 -13.58 39.05
CA ARG A 10 38.11 -12.76 37.86
C ARG A 10 39.01 -11.51 37.89
N HIS A 11 40.15 -11.64 37.21
CA HIS A 11 41.00 -10.53 36.79
C HIS A 11 40.58 -10.14 35.37
N VAL A 12 40.31 -8.86 35.14
CA VAL A 12 40.06 -8.29 33.80
C VAL A 12 41.41 -8.00 33.15
N PRO A 13 41.63 -8.34 31.87
CA PRO A 13 42.62 -7.63 31.08
C PRO A 13 41.98 -6.87 29.90
N SER A 14 42.28 -5.57 29.90
CA SER A 14 42.30 -4.68 28.74
C SER A 14 43.43 -5.11 27.79
N GLY A 15 43.20 -5.05 26.48
CA GLY A 15 44.23 -5.38 25.49
C GLY A 15 43.71 -5.30 24.06
N GLN A 16 43.63 -4.07 23.55
CA GLN A 16 43.46 -3.78 22.13
C GLN A 16 44.59 -4.42 21.31
N ALA A 17 44.23 -5.14 20.25
CA ALA A 17 45.15 -5.57 19.21
C ALA A 17 44.71 -4.96 17.87
N CYS A 18 45.44 -3.93 17.45
CA CYS A 18 45.46 -3.40 16.09
C CYS A 18 46.27 -4.35 15.21
N LEU A 19 45.71 -4.92 14.15
CA LEU A 19 46.52 -5.43 13.04
C LEU A 19 45.71 -5.36 11.74
N GLY A 20 46.08 -4.39 10.89
CA GLY A 20 45.62 -4.31 9.50
C GLY A 20 46.37 -5.27 8.60
N ASN A 21 45.71 -5.74 7.54
CA ASN A 21 46.35 -5.97 6.23
C ASN A 21 45.32 -6.51 5.23
N LYS A 22 44.94 -5.73 4.22
CA LYS A 22 44.52 -6.24 2.89
C LYS A 22 44.90 -5.23 1.81
N ARG A 23 46.11 -5.36 1.26
CA ARG A 23 46.52 -4.71 0.01
C ARG A 23 45.85 -5.46 -1.15
N ILE A 24 44.91 -4.83 -1.85
CA ILE A 24 44.33 -5.34 -3.09
C ILE A 24 45.07 -4.67 -4.25
N ALA A 25 45.87 -5.43 -4.97
CA ALA A 25 46.49 -5.02 -6.22
C ALA A 25 45.46 -5.11 -7.35
N TRP A 26 45.17 -3.97 -7.97
CA TRP A 26 44.38 -3.88 -9.20
C TRP A 26 45.32 -3.92 -10.41
N VAL A 27 45.06 -4.81 -11.35
CA VAL A 27 45.67 -4.83 -12.69
C VAL A 27 44.50 -5.01 -13.67
N ALA A 28 44.04 -3.94 -14.33
CA ALA A 28 44.31 -3.55 -15.73
C ALA A 28 43.79 -4.59 -16.76
N ARG A 29 43.23 -4.28 -17.93
CA ARG A 29 42.87 -3.05 -18.66
C ARG A 29 42.05 -3.52 -19.90
N LEU A 30 41.10 -2.69 -20.33
CA LEU A 30 40.73 -2.38 -21.74
C LEU A 30 40.34 -3.50 -22.73
N TRP A 31 39.05 -3.56 -23.10
CA TRP A 31 38.56 -3.84 -24.46
C TRP A 31 37.44 -2.86 -24.83
N HIS A 32 37.45 -2.37 -26.07
CA HIS A 32 36.50 -1.40 -26.62
C HIS A 32 35.15 -2.05 -26.97
N THR A 33 34.06 -1.45 -26.51
CA THR A 33 32.84 -1.07 -27.24
C THR A 33 31.82 -0.71 -26.16
N LEU A 34 31.41 0.55 -26.10
CA LEU A 34 30.27 0.95 -25.27
C LEU A 34 29.01 0.44 -25.97
N THR A 35 28.76 -0.86 -25.89
CA THR A 35 27.46 -1.40 -26.24
C THR A 35 26.52 -0.87 -25.17
N MET A 36 25.74 0.17 -25.51
CA MET A 36 24.56 0.53 -24.73
C MET A 36 23.68 -0.71 -24.71
N SER A 37 23.80 -1.50 -23.63
CA SER A 37 22.88 -2.58 -23.33
C SER A 37 21.53 -1.93 -23.11
N ILE A 38 20.70 -1.93 -24.16
CA ILE A 38 19.30 -1.56 -24.03
C ILE A 38 18.71 -2.67 -23.16
N ALA A 39 18.49 -2.35 -21.89
CA ALA A 39 17.72 -3.22 -21.02
C ALA A 39 16.35 -3.39 -21.69
N PRO A 40 15.83 -4.62 -21.83
CA PRO A 40 14.51 -4.83 -22.39
C PRO A 40 13.52 -4.06 -21.51
N GLN A 41 12.92 -3.02 -22.07
CA GLN A 41 11.85 -2.31 -21.38
C GLN A 41 10.68 -3.29 -21.24
N PRO A 42 10.04 -3.38 -20.06
CA PRO A 42 8.86 -4.21 -19.91
C PRO A 42 7.79 -3.69 -20.86
N SER A 43 7.52 -4.45 -21.92
CA SER A 43 6.48 -4.14 -22.92
C SER A 43 5.07 -4.44 -22.39
N SER A 44 4.95 -5.00 -21.18
CA SER A 44 3.69 -5.20 -20.49
C SER A 44 3.45 -4.11 -19.44
N LEU A 45 2.30 -3.46 -19.54
CA LEU A 45 1.80 -2.58 -18.49
C LEU A 45 1.45 -3.44 -17.27
N TRP A 46 2.22 -3.32 -16.20
CA TRP A 46 1.86 -3.88 -14.90
C TRP A 46 0.75 -3.02 -14.30
N ILE A 47 -0.42 -3.60 -14.07
CA ILE A 47 -1.52 -2.95 -13.32
C ILE A 47 -1.45 -3.40 -11.84
N PRO A 48 -1.18 -2.49 -10.89
CA PRO A 48 -1.16 -2.84 -9.48
C PRO A 48 -2.57 -3.20 -9.00
N LYS A 49 -2.66 -4.18 -8.10
CA LYS A 49 -3.93 -4.59 -7.46
C LYS A 49 -4.07 -3.93 -6.10
N TRP A 50 -5.29 -3.56 -5.76
CA TRP A 50 -5.59 -3.03 -4.44
C TRP A 50 -5.53 -4.09 -3.36
N THR A 51 -4.93 -3.71 -2.23
CA THR A 51 -4.92 -4.53 -1.02
C THR A 51 -6.04 -4.08 -0.08
N LEU A 52 -6.39 -4.93 0.89
CA LEU A 52 -7.32 -4.55 1.97
C LEU A 52 -6.90 -3.24 2.66
N ALA A 53 -5.59 -3.05 2.85
CA ALA A 53 -5.03 -1.85 3.47
C ALA A 53 -5.36 -0.57 2.68
N ASP A 54 -5.34 -0.65 1.35
CA ASP A 54 -5.68 0.48 0.46
C ASP A 54 -7.17 0.81 0.55
N TYR A 55 -8.03 -0.21 0.54
CA TYR A 55 -9.48 -0.03 0.72
C TYR A 55 -9.81 0.60 2.08
N LEU A 56 -9.17 0.14 3.17
CA LEU A 56 -9.37 0.70 4.51
C LEU A 56 -8.96 2.18 4.57
N ARG A 57 -7.77 2.50 4.04
CA ARG A 57 -7.26 3.87 4.00
C ARG A 57 -8.18 4.77 3.18
N LYS A 58 -8.61 4.32 2.00
CA LYS A 58 -9.51 5.08 1.13
C LYS A 58 -10.86 5.31 1.81
N ALA A 59 -11.47 4.27 2.38
CA ALA A 59 -12.74 4.40 3.11
C ALA A 59 -12.67 5.42 4.26
N ARG A 60 -11.58 5.40 5.03
CA ARG A 60 -11.36 6.38 6.10
C ARG A 60 -11.19 7.81 5.57
N LEU A 61 -10.42 7.98 4.50
CA LEU A 61 -10.17 9.30 3.91
C LEU A 61 -11.44 9.91 3.31
N GLU A 62 -12.32 9.11 2.70
CA GLU A 62 -13.61 9.58 2.19
C GLU A 62 -14.52 10.17 3.28
N VAL A 63 -14.44 9.63 4.51
CA VAL A 63 -15.19 10.17 5.66
C VAL A 63 -14.41 11.21 6.46
N GLY A 64 -13.20 11.58 6.03
CA GLY A 64 -12.40 12.64 6.66
C GLY A 64 -11.92 12.36 8.08
N MET A 65 -11.89 11.09 8.51
CA MET A 65 -11.53 10.73 9.88
C MET A 65 -10.02 10.48 10.05
N SER A 66 -9.50 10.80 11.24
CA SER A 66 -8.15 10.37 11.63
C SER A 66 -8.12 8.85 11.85
N GLN A 67 -6.93 8.23 11.76
CA GLN A 67 -6.79 6.79 12.07
C GLN A 67 -7.25 6.45 13.48
N ARG A 68 -7.06 7.36 14.45
CA ARG A 68 -7.46 7.15 15.84
C ARG A 68 -8.97 7.17 15.99
N ASP A 69 -9.64 8.16 15.40
CA ASP A 69 -11.10 8.32 15.53
C ASP A 69 -11.83 7.21 14.79
N PHE A 70 -11.34 6.84 13.61
CA PHE A 70 -11.89 5.74 12.84
C PHE A 70 -11.71 4.39 13.55
N ALA A 71 -10.55 4.16 14.17
CA ALA A 71 -10.33 2.97 14.99
C ALA A 71 -11.28 2.92 16.20
N ALA A 72 -11.43 4.04 16.91
CA ALA A 72 -12.35 4.13 18.05
C ALA A 72 -13.80 3.84 17.63
N ALA A 73 -14.25 4.38 16.50
CA ALA A 73 -15.59 4.15 15.99
C ALA A 73 -15.84 2.71 15.50
N LEU A 74 -14.78 1.96 15.17
CA LEU A 74 -14.84 0.54 14.82
C LEU A 74 -14.60 -0.40 16.02
N ASP A 75 -14.44 0.15 17.22
CA ASP A 75 -14.04 -0.57 18.43
C ASP A 75 -12.71 -1.34 18.26
N ALA A 76 -11.73 -0.69 17.62
CA ALA A 76 -10.40 -1.20 17.39
C ALA A 76 -9.35 -0.36 18.12
N LYS A 77 -8.25 -1.00 18.54
CA LYS A 77 -7.09 -0.28 19.09
C LYS A 77 -6.45 0.57 17.98
N PRO A 78 -6.15 1.86 18.21
CA PRO A 78 -5.57 2.73 17.18
C PRO A 78 -4.28 2.19 16.55
N GLY A 79 -3.38 1.64 17.38
CA GLY A 79 -2.15 1.03 16.89
C GLY A 79 -2.40 -0.19 16.01
N THR A 80 -3.39 -1.02 16.35
CA THR A 80 -3.76 -2.18 15.55
C THR A 80 -4.35 -1.76 14.20
N TYR A 81 -5.26 -0.78 14.20
CA TYR A 81 -5.83 -0.24 12.97
C TYR A 81 -4.76 0.39 12.05
N ALA A 82 -3.80 1.12 12.61
CA ALA A 82 -2.67 1.66 11.85
C ALA A 82 -1.82 0.55 11.20
N GLN A 83 -1.61 -0.58 11.88
CA GLN A 83 -0.91 -1.73 11.30
C GLN A 83 -1.71 -2.41 10.18
N TRP A 84 -3.05 -2.37 10.23
CA TRP A 84 -3.90 -2.84 9.14
C TRP A 84 -3.79 -1.95 7.90
N GLU A 85 -3.85 -0.62 8.06
CA GLU A 85 -3.63 0.32 6.95
C GLU A 85 -2.20 0.25 6.39
N ALA A 86 -1.20 -0.08 7.21
CA ALA A 86 0.16 -0.27 6.74
C ALA A 86 0.36 -1.60 5.99
N GLY A 87 -0.62 -2.52 6.04
CA GLY A 87 -0.50 -3.86 5.45
C GLY A 87 0.39 -4.83 6.25
N ASN A 88 0.84 -4.44 7.45
CA ASN A 88 1.74 -5.25 8.28
C ASN A 88 1.00 -6.39 8.99
N THR A 89 -0.28 -6.20 9.30
CA THR A 89 -1.13 -7.22 9.92
C THR A 89 -2.52 -7.18 9.31
N GLN A 90 -3.28 -8.26 9.49
CA GLN A 90 -4.67 -8.32 9.04
C GLN A 90 -5.64 -8.46 10.24
N PRO A 91 -6.87 -7.95 10.11
CA PRO A 91 -7.93 -8.24 11.06
C PRO A 91 -8.21 -9.73 11.12
N ARG A 92 -8.55 -10.25 12.31
CA ARG A 92 -8.92 -11.67 12.48
C ARG A 92 -10.17 -12.04 11.67
N ASP A 93 -11.15 -11.13 11.64
CA ASP A 93 -12.39 -11.29 10.88
C ASP A 93 -12.58 -10.08 9.97
N VAL A 94 -12.13 -10.25 8.73
CA VAL A 94 -12.17 -9.19 7.71
C VAL A 94 -13.61 -8.89 7.27
N VAL A 95 -14.48 -9.90 7.24
CA VAL A 95 -15.87 -9.73 6.81
C VAL A 95 -16.67 -8.95 7.86
N ALA A 96 -16.52 -9.30 9.15
CA ALA A 96 -17.15 -8.56 10.23
C ALA A 96 -16.61 -7.12 10.34
N LEU A 97 -15.33 -6.90 10.05
CA LEU A 97 -14.77 -5.55 9.96
C LEU A 97 -15.41 -4.77 8.80
N ALA A 98 -15.46 -5.34 7.59
CA ALA A 98 -16.03 -4.69 6.42
C ALA A 98 -17.49 -4.31 6.62
N LYS A 99 -18.30 -5.18 7.25
CA LYS A 99 -19.69 -4.87 7.62
C LYS A 99 -19.80 -3.71 8.62
N ARG A 100 -18.92 -3.64 9.62
CA ARG A 100 -18.89 -2.51 10.56
C ARG A 100 -18.55 -1.20 9.86
N ILE A 101 -17.58 -1.24 8.94
CA ILE A 101 -17.22 -0.07 8.14
C ILE A 101 -18.38 0.35 7.25
N GLU A 102 -19.10 -0.58 6.63
CA GLU A 102 -20.29 -0.29 5.83
C GLU A 102 -21.38 0.41 6.64
N LEU A 103 -21.66 -0.08 7.85
CA LEU A 103 -22.63 0.57 8.73
C LEU A 103 -22.21 1.99 9.13
N LEU A 104 -20.92 2.21 9.34
CA LEU A 104 -20.35 3.50 9.75
C LEU A 104 -20.26 4.51 8.60
N THR A 105 -19.82 4.07 7.42
CA THR A 105 -19.41 4.94 6.30
C THR A 105 -20.41 4.94 5.13
N ARG A 106 -21.32 3.96 5.08
CA ARG A 106 -22.17 3.65 3.91
C ARG A 106 -21.40 3.21 2.66
N ILE A 107 -20.13 2.83 2.82
CA ILE A 107 -19.34 2.20 1.76
C ILE A 107 -19.63 0.69 1.77
N PRO A 108 -20.07 0.08 0.65
CA PRO A 108 -20.45 -1.33 0.63
C PRO A 108 -19.31 -2.26 1.11
N ALA A 109 -19.62 -3.24 1.96
CA ALA A 109 -18.62 -4.20 2.43
C ALA A 109 -17.99 -4.99 1.26
N ALA A 110 -18.75 -5.27 0.20
CA ALA A 110 -18.25 -5.93 -1.01
C ALA A 110 -17.12 -5.12 -1.69
N TRP A 111 -17.21 -3.79 -1.68
CA TRP A 111 -16.15 -2.93 -2.21
C TRP A 111 -14.89 -2.97 -1.32
N ILE A 112 -15.06 -2.91 0.00
CA ILE A 112 -13.94 -2.99 0.97
C ILE A 112 -13.18 -4.32 0.84
N LEU A 113 -13.91 -5.40 0.54
CA LEU A 113 -13.34 -6.74 0.31
C LEU A 113 -12.73 -6.90 -1.10
N GLY A 114 -12.83 -5.89 -1.96
CA GLY A 114 -12.36 -5.97 -3.35
C GLY A 114 -13.16 -6.95 -4.21
N LEU A 115 -14.40 -7.27 -3.83
CA LEU A 115 -15.31 -8.15 -4.57
C LEU A 115 -16.19 -7.40 -5.58
N MET A 116 -16.16 -6.06 -5.55
CA MET A 116 -16.89 -5.19 -6.47
C MET A 116 -15.88 -4.38 -7.29
N ASP A 117 -16.10 -4.30 -8.61
CA ASP A 117 -15.33 -3.46 -9.54
C ASP A 117 -15.62 -1.98 -9.27
N GLY A 118 -15.08 -1.43 -8.19
CA GLY A 118 -15.08 0.00 -7.92
C GLY A 118 -13.87 0.70 -8.54
N PRO A 119 -13.75 2.03 -8.37
CA PRO A 119 -12.65 2.82 -8.92
C PRO A 119 -11.28 2.31 -8.47
N GLN A 120 -10.67 1.42 -9.26
CA GLN A 120 -9.27 1.06 -9.13
C GLN A 120 -8.44 2.24 -9.67
N PRO A 121 -7.54 2.87 -8.91
CA PRO A 121 -6.64 3.88 -9.41
C PRO A 121 -5.87 3.26 -10.56
N SER A 122 -6.12 3.84 -11.71
CA SER A 122 -5.36 3.55 -12.89
C SER A 122 -3.89 3.97 -12.63
N PRO A 123 -2.90 3.17 -13.04
CA PRO A 123 -1.48 3.44 -12.79
C PRO A 123 -0.99 4.79 -13.37
N ASP A 124 -1.79 5.45 -14.21
CA ASP A 124 -1.55 6.76 -14.82
C ASP A 124 -2.17 7.94 -14.04
N GLY A 125 -2.87 7.70 -12.92
CA GLY A 125 -3.50 8.75 -12.12
C GLY A 125 -4.75 9.37 -12.75
N LEU A 126 -5.21 8.84 -13.88
CA LEU A 126 -6.50 9.17 -14.47
C LEU A 126 -7.55 8.30 -13.80
N GLY A 127 -8.17 8.80 -12.73
CA GLY A 127 -9.20 8.08 -12.00
C GLY A 127 -10.27 7.56 -12.97
N ASN A 128 -10.60 6.28 -12.85
CA ASN A 128 -11.83 5.74 -13.41
C ASN A 128 -12.99 6.30 -12.58
N ASP A 129 -13.53 7.41 -13.04
CA ASP A 129 -14.74 8.10 -12.61
C ASP A 129 -16.03 7.26 -12.76
N GLY A 130 -15.91 5.94 -12.75
CA GLY A 130 -17.05 5.03 -12.76
C GLY A 130 -17.85 5.07 -14.05
N THR A 131 -17.30 5.61 -15.15
CA THR A 131 -17.92 5.48 -16.46
C THR A 131 -17.98 4.00 -16.80
N PRO A 132 -19.15 3.33 -16.80
CA PRO A 132 -19.20 1.96 -17.30
C PRO A 132 -18.70 2.03 -18.74
N ALA A 133 -17.85 1.09 -19.14
CA ALA A 133 -17.49 0.89 -20.52
C ALA A 133 -18.79 0.64 -21.29
N VAL A 134 -19.39 1.72 -21.79
CA VAL A 134 -20.55 1.67 -22.66
C VAL A 134 -20.11 0.84 -23.85
N VAL A 135 -20.69 -0.35 -23.95
CA VAL A 135 -20.62 -1.18 -25.14
C VAL A 135 -20.90 -0.25 -26.32
N ALA A 136 -19.89 -0.04 -27.15
CA ALA A 136 -20.01 0.73 -28.36
C ALA A 136 -21.07 0.06 -29.25
N GLY A 137 -22.29 0.61 -29.24
CA GLY A 137 -23.35 0.13 -30.13
C GLY A 137 -24.78 0.32 -29.64
N ALA A 138 -25.25 1.56 -29.51
CA ALA A 138 -26.66 1.88 -29.80
C ALA A 138 -26.83 3.39 -30.01
N ARG A 139 -27.28 3.76 -31.21
CA ARG A 139 -27.63 5.12 -31.61
C ARG A 139 -28.87 5.59 -30.85
N GLY A 140 -28.79 6.75 -30.19
CA GLY A 140 -29.92 7.41 -29.59
C GLY A 140 -29.56 8.84 -29.18
N GLY A 141 -29.46 9.72 -30.18
CA GLY A 141 -29.29 11.15 -29.92
C GLY A 141 -30.49 11.69 -29.15
N LEU A 142 -30.25 12.20 -27.94
CA LEU A 142 -31.22 13.05 -27.26
C LEU A 142 -30.98 14.49 -27.75
N PRO A 143 -31.96 15.14 -28.40
CA PRO A 143 -31.82 16.52 -28.81
C PRO A 143 -31.72 17.39 -27.55
N ARG A 144 -30.74 18.29 -27.53
CA ARG A 144 -30.71 19.41 -26.58
C ARG A 144 -31.98 20.23 -26.83
N LEU A 145 -32.94 20.14 -25.92
CA LEU A 145 -34.07 21.07 -25.88
C LEU A 145 -33.52 22.42 -25.46
N ASP A 146 -33.44 23.33 -26.43
CA ASP A 146 -33.14 24.75 -26.26
C ASP A 146 -34.01 25.35 -25.16
N SER A 147 -33.37 25.75 -24.06
CA SER A 147 -33.96 26.64 -23.06
C SER A 147 -33.98 28.06 -23.62
N ASN A 148 -34.98 28.35 -24.47
CA ASN A 148 -35.29 29.70 -24.95
C ASN A 148 -36.77 30.04 -24.73
N GLN A 149 -37.26 29.85 -23.50
CA GLN A 149 -38.45 30.55 -23.03
C GLN A 149 -38.03 31.67 -22.08
N GLN A 150 -37.75 32.84 -22.64
CA GLN A 150 -37.88 34.10 -21.89
C GLN A 150 -39.33 34.57 -22.02
N PRO A 151 -39.97 35.03 -20.93
CA PRO A 151 -41.27 35.67 -21.05
C PRO A 151 -41.08 37.00 -21.79
N SER A 152 -41.94 37.26 -22.78
CA SER A 152 -42.12 38.61 -23.30
C SER A 152 -42.91 39.44 -22.28
N ASP A 153 -42.52 40.71 -22.16
CA ASP A 153 -43.16 41.78 -21.38
C ASP A 153 -44.70 41.76 -21.45
#